data_AF-A0A2M7MKG7-F1
#
_entry.id   AF-A0A2M7MKG7-F1
#
_cell.length_a   1.000
_cell.length_b   1.000
_cell.length_c   1.000
_cell.angle_alpha   90.00
_cell.angle_beta   90.00
_cell.angle_gamma   90.00
#
_symmetry.space_group_name_H-M   'P 1'
#
loop_
_entity.id
_entity.type
_entity.pdbx_description
1 polymer ?
#
loop_
_entity_poly.entity_id
_entity_poly.type
_entity_poly.pdbx_seq_one_letter_code
_entity_poly.pdbx_strand_id
1 'polypeptide(L)' 'MKKKTNQSSFKTDLQRLEEISSLLENNELDLEEAIALYEEGIHLSKKCLETLTVSELKVNELKAKIDSTNDDLS' A
#
# COMPACT_ATOMS: atom_id res chain seq x y z
N MET A 1 -14.57 18.04 -2.34
CA MET A 1 -14.16 17.18 -1.20
C MET A 1 -13.14 16.16 -1.71
N LYS A 2 -11.82 16.42 -1.66
CA LYS A 2 -10.81 15.56 -2.33
C LYS A 2 -9.54 15.46 -1.47
N LYS A 3 -8.99 14.23 -1.36
CA LYS A 3 -7.65 13.82 -0.87
C LYS A 3 -7.45 13.29 0.58
N LYS A 4 -8.48 12.77 1.29
CA LYS A 4 -8.25 12.02 2.55
C LYS A 4 -8.41 10.49 2.45
N THR A 5 -8.85 9.98 1.31
CA THR A 5 -9.28 8.58 1.16
C THR A 5 -8.14 7.57 0.98
N ASN A 6 -7.05 7.90 0.27
CA ASN A 6 -6.00 6.90 -0.06
C ASN A 6 -5.05 6.56 1.09
N GLN A 7 -4.77 7.50 2.01
CA GLN A 7 -3.88 7.19 3.13
C GLN A 7 -4.57 6.35 4.20
N SER A 8 -5.85 6.59 4.43
CA SER A 8 -6.65 5.75 5.33
C SER A 8 -6.76 4.33 4.77
N SER A 9 -6.98 4.17 3.46
CA SER A 9 -7.07 2.84 2.85
C SER A 9 -5.74 2.09 2.91
N PHE A 10 -4.61 2.72 2.59
CA PHE A 10 -3.29 2.06 2.67
C PHE A 10 -2.99 1.54 4.07
N LYS A 11 -3.20 2.38 5.10
CA LYS A 11 -2.95 1.97 6.49
C LYS A 11 -3.86 0.81 6.90
N THR A 12 -5.14 0.86 6.52
CA THR A 12 -6.08 -0.23 6.80
C THR A 12 -5.71 -1.51 6.07
N ASP A 13 -5.36 -1.44 4.79
CA ASP A 13 -4.96 -2.61 3.99
C ASP A 13 -3.68 -3.24 4.55
N LEU A 14 -2.70 -2.42 4.95
CA LEU A 14 -1.46 -2.89 5.57
C LEU A 14 -1.71 -3.54 6.94
N GLN A 15 -2.54 -2.91 7.78
CA GLN A 15 -2.89 -3.49 9.09
C GLN A 15 -3.60 -4.84 8.94
N ARG A 16 -4.51 -4.97 7.96
CA ARG A 16 -5.15 -6.25 7.67
C ARG A 16 -4.15 -7.31 7.19
N LEU A 17 -3.15 -6.92 6.40
CA LEU A 17 -2.09 -7.82 5.97
C LEU A 17 -1.24 -8.33 7.15
N GLU A 18 -0.93 -7.47 8.12
CA GLU A 18 -0.26 -7.85 9.37
C GLU A 18 -1.11 -8.83 10.19
N GLU A 19 -2.41 -8.58 10.32
CA GLU A 19 -3.35 -9.48 10.98
C GLU A 19 -3.41 -10.85 10.30
N ILE A 20 -3.48 -10.89 8.96
CA ILE A 20 -3.45 -12.13 8.18
C ILE A 20 -2.15 -12.90 8.43
N SER A 21 -1.01 -12.21 8.46
CA SER A 21 0.29 -12.86 8.76
C SER A 21 0.27 -13.51 10.14
N SER A 22 -0.24 -12.80 11.15
CA SER A 22 -0.36 -13.35 12.51
C SER A 22 -1.34 -14.52 12.59
N LEU A 23 -2.44 -14.47 11.83
CA LEU A 23 -3.41 -15.57 11.77
C LEU A 23 -2.78 -16.81 11.13
N LEU A 24 -2.09 -16.66 10.00
CA LEU A 24 -1.43 -17.77 9.28
C LEU A 24 -0.31 -18.45 10.09
N GLU A 25 0.27 -17.76 11.07
CA GLU A 25 1.24 -18.33 12.02
C GLU A 25 0.57 -19.15 13.14
N ASN A 26 -0.75 -19.06 13.30
CA ASN A 26 -1.51 -19.84 14.27
C ASN A 26 -1.79 -21.26 13.73
N ASN A 27 -1.41 -22.28 14.52
CA ASN A 27 -1.55 -23.70 14.15
C ASN A 27 -3.00 -24.25 14.30
N GLU A 28 -3.96 -23.40 14.62
CA GLU A 28 -5.38 -23.79 14.80
C GLU A 28 -6.25 -23.54 13.56
N LEU A 29 -5.68 -22.97 12.48
CA LEU A 29 -6.40 -22.74 11.23
C LEU A 29 -6.66 -24.03 10.47
N ASP A 30 -7.86 -24.18 9.94
CA ASP A 30 -8.12 -25.22 8.95
C ASP A 30 -7.54 -24.85 7.57
N LEU A 31 -7.50 -25.84 6.68
CA LEU A 31 -6.90 -25.68 5.35
C LEU A 31 -7.66 -24.67 4.49
N GLU A 32 -8.99 -24.64 4.58
CA GLU A 32 -9.83 -23.76 3.75
C GLU A 32 -9.69 -22.31 4.21
N GLU A 33 -9.65 -22.07 5.52
CA GLU A 33 -9.37 -20.78 6.13
C GLU A 33 -7.96 -20.27 5.79
N ALA A 34 -6.96 -21.14 5.87
CA ALA A 34 -5.58 -20.79 5.51
C ALA A 34 -5.47 -20.37 4.04
N ILE A 35 -6.13 -21.08 3.12
CA ILE A 35 -6.17 -20.72 1.70
C ILE A 35 -6.87 -19.37 1.51
N ALA A 36 -8.02 -19.16 2.14
CA ALA A 36 -8.77 -17.91 2.03
C ALA A 36 -7.97 -16.70 2.55
N LEU A 37 -7.31 -16.83 3.70
CA LEU A 37 -6.43 -15.81 4.27
C LEU A 37 -5.25 -15.52 3.36
N TYR A 38 -4.66 -16.55 2.73
CA TYR A 38 -3.56 -16.38 1.79
C TYR A 38 -3.98 -15.63 0.52
N GLU A 39 -5.14 -15.95 -0.04
CA GLU A 39 -5.71 -15.24 -1.20
C GLU A 39 -5.98 -13.77 -0.87
N GLU A 40 -6.57 -13.50 0.30
CA GLU A 40 -6.79 -12.14 0.79
C GLU A 40 -5.46 -11.39 0.94
N GLY A 41 -4.45 -12.03 1.53
CA GLY A 41 -3.12 -11.48 1.72
C GLY A 41 -2.43 -11.09 0.40
N ILE A 42 -2.53 -11.93 -0.64
CA ILE A 42 -2.03 -11.60 -1.98
C ILE A 42 -2.72 -10.36 -2.53
N HIS A 43 -4.04 -10.27 -2.41
CA HIS A 43 -4.80 -9.14 -2.91
C HIS A 43 -4.41 -7.83 -2.22
N LEU A 44 -4.31 -7.85 -0.89
CA LEU A 44 -3.93 -6.68 -0.09
C LEU A 44 -2.48 -6.25 -0.38
N SER A 45 -1.54 -7.21 -0.47
CA SER A 45 -0.15 -6.93 -0.82
C SER A 45 -0.03 -6.20 -2.16
N LYS A 46 -0.76 -6.67 -3.17
CA LYS A 46 -0.80 -6.01 -4.49
C LYS A 46 -1.34 -4.58 -4.40
N LYS A 47 -2.43 -4.36 -3.67
CA LYS A 47 -3.05 -3.04 -3.50
C LYS A 47 -2.15 -2.05 -2.75
N CYS A 48 -1.42 -2.54 -1.73
CA CYS A 48 -0.41 -1.76 -1.02
C CYS A 48 0.71 -1.33 -1.97
N LEU A 49 1.24 -2.26 -2.78
CA LEU A 49 2.29 -1.97 -3.76
C LEU A 49 1.83 -0.93 -4.79
N GLU A 50 0.63 -1.08 -5.35
CA GLU A 50 0.05 -0.11 -6.30
C GLU A 50 -0.05 1.29 -5.67
N THR A 51 -0.46 1.37 -4.41
CA THR A 51 -0.56 2.65 -3.69
C THR A 51 0.82 3.30 -3.49
N LEU A 52 1.84 2.51 -3.17
CA LEU A 52 3.22 2.98 -3.04
C LEU A 52 3.76 3.48 -4.38
N THR A 53 3.56 2.72 -5.46
CA THR A 53 3.99 3.12 -6.82
C THR A 53 3.38 4.45 -7.24
N VAL A 54 2.08 4.63 -7.04
CA VAL A 54 1.41 5.91 -7.37
C VAL A 54 1.95 7.05 -6.51
N SER A 55 2.25 6.79 -5.24
CA SER A 55 2.81 7.79 -4.34
C SER A 55 4.23 8.19 -4.74
N GLU A 56 5.06 7.23 -5.11
CA GLU A 56 6.43 7.45 -5.58
C GLU A 56 6.46 8.27 -6.87
N LEU A 57 5.64 7.91 -7.87
CA LEU A 57 5.51 8.68 -9.11
C LEU A 57 5.21 10.16 -8.83
N LYS A 58 4.26 10.41 -7.93
CA LYS A 58 3.88 11.77 -7.56
C LYS A 58 5.00 12.53 -6.84
N VAL A 59 5.77 11.85 -5.99
CA VAL A 59 6.95 12.45 -5.35
C VAL A 59 8.00 12.82 -6.40
N ASN A 60 8.25 11.94 -7.36
CA ASN A 60 9.22 12.17 -8.44
C ASN A 60 8.78 13.32 -9.36
N GLU A 61 7.50 13.42 -9.71
CA GLU A 61 6.95 14.56 -10.46
C GLU A 61 7.12 15.89 -9.72
N LEU A 62 6.93 15.89 -8.39
CA LEU A 62 7.10 17.08 -7.57
C LEU A 62 8.57 17.50 -7.47
N LYS A 63 9.49 16.55 -7.33
CA LYS A 63 10.94 16.81 -7.37
C LYS A 63 11.35 17.43 -8.70
N ALA A 64 10.96 16.82 -9.82
CA ALA A 64 11.28 17.33 -11.16
C ALA A 64 10.78 18.77 -11.39
N LYS A 65 9.60 19.11 -10.86
CA LYS A 65 9.06 20.48 -10.93
C LYS A 65 9.85 21.47 -10.08
N ILE A 66 10.34 21.05 -8.92
CA ILE A 66 11.19 21.90 -8.07
C ILE A 66 12.51 22.16 -8.79
N ASP A 67 13.12 21.12 -9.34
CA ASP A 67 14.40 21.22 -10.04
C ASP A 67 14.30 22.15 -11.26
N SER A 68 13.25 22.02 -12.08
CA SER A 68 13.03 22.91 -13.23
C SER A 68 12.74 24.37 -12.85
N THR A 69 12.20 24.63 -11.65
CA THR A 69 11.92 26.00 -11.19
C THR A 69 13.18 26.71 -10.70
N ASN A 70 14.21 25.97 -10.29
CA ASN A 70 15.47 26.55 -9.83
C ASN A 70 16.37 27.02 -10.99
N ASP A 71 16.24 26.41 -12.18
CA ASP A 71 17.01 26.79 -13.37
C ASP A 71 16.50 28.10 -14.03
N ASP A 72 15.24 28.51 -13.79
CA ASP A 72 14.66 29.76 -14.33
C ASP A 72 14.96 30.99 -13.45
N LEU A 73 15.55 30.81 -12.25
CA LEU A 73 15.85 31.87 -11.27
C LEU A 73 17.36 32.16 -11.13
N SER A 74 18.22 31.47 -11.88
CA SER A 74 19.67 31.72 -11.98
C SER A 74 20.03 32.40 -13.31
#